data_AF-A0A1I7E824-F1
#
_entry.id   AF-A0A1I7E824-F1
#
_cell.length_a   1.000
_cell.length_b   1.000
_cell.length_c   1.000
_cell.angle_alpha   90.00
_cell.angle_beta   90.00
_cell.angle_gamma   90.00
#
_symmetry.space_group_name_H-M   'P 1'
#
loop_
_entity.id
_entity.type
_entity.pdbx_description
1 polymer ?
#
loop_
_entity_poly.entity_id
_entity_poly.type
_entity_poly.pdbx_seq_one_letter_code
_entity_poly.pdbx_strand_id
1 'polypeptide(L)'
;MKKRTVNYPIRKSIRFTPTELEKLEILLKRSAYCQTISELVRDMLFKRKLTVNTRNESVENTLVELGLLRNELNKIGVNINQITHYFHMQADPKERQFFVNEMLPHFERTKVKLEALHRLIEGLKMLS
;
A
#
# COMPACT_ATOMS: atom_id res chain seq x y z
N MET A 1 -32.53 34.25 34.17
CA MET A 1 -32.63 33.50 32.89
C MET A 1 -31.48 32.50 32.81
N LYS A 2 -31.76 31.19 32.80
CA LYS A 2 -30.71 30.15 32.67
C LYS A 2 -30.07 30.28 31.28
N LYS A 3 -28.75 30.52 31.23
CA LYS A 3 -27.98 30.54 29.96
C LYS A 3 -28.03 29.14 29.35
N ARG A 4 -28.60 29.00 28.16
CA ARG A 4 -28.57 27.73 27.40
C ARG A 4 -27.12 27.46 26.98
N THR A 5 -26.49 26.47 27.57
CA THR A 5 -25.20 25.94 27.11
C THR A 5 -25.40 25.20 25.80
N VAL A 6 -24.82 25.72 24.72
CA VAL A 6 -24.85 25.08 23.40
C VAL A 6 -23.63 24.18 23.27
N ASN A 7 -23.82 22.86 23.11
CA ASN A 7 -22.72 21.90 23.00
C ASN A 7 -21.82 22.12 21.78
N TYR A 8 -22.31 22.78 20.73
CA TYR A 8 -21.56 23.08 19.50
C TYR A 8 -21.70 24.56 19.13
N PRO A 9 -20.87 25.44 19.69
CA PRO A 9 -21.06 26.90 19.56
C PRO A 9 -20.61 27.48 18.21
N ILE A 10 -19.80 26.74 17.44
CA ILE A 10 -19.22 27.23 16.18
C ILE A 10 -20.04 26.70 14.99
N ARG A 11 -20.50 27.61 14.12
CA ARG A 11 -21.21 27.27 12.87
C ARG A 11 -20.31 27.47 11.66
N LYS A 12 -20.31 26.50 10.75
CA LYS A 12 -19.76 26.60 9.38
C LYS A 12 -20.86 26.27 8.38
N SER A 13 -20.87 26.97 7.24
CA SER A 13 -21.85 26.76 6.17
C SER A 13 -21.19 26.06 4.99
N ILE A 14 -21.91 25.10 4.39
CA ILE A 14 -21.49 24.32 3.22
C ILE A 14 -22.57 24.49 2.15
N ARG A 15 -22.18 24.56 0.88
CA ARG A 15 -23.10 24.60 -0.26
C ARG A 15 -23.20 23.20 -0.88
N PHE A 16 -24.41 22.82 -1.26
CA PHE A 16 -24.70 21.55 -1.92
C PHE A 16 -25.45 21.82 -3.22
N THR A 17 -25.22 20.98 -4.22
CA THR A 17 -26.09 20.86 -5.38
C THR A 17 -27.40 20.15 -5.00
N PRO A 18 -28.48 20.28 -5.79
CA PRO A 18 -29.75 19.62 -5.50
C PRO A 18 -29.62 18.09 -5.36
N THR A 19 -28.80 17.46 -6.20
CA THR A 19 -28.58 16.01 -6.19
C THR A 19 -27.78 15.55 -4.97
N GLU A 20 -26.83 16.36 -4.49
CA GLU A 20 -26.10 16.09 -3.25
C GLU A 20 -27.01 16.22 -2.02
N LEU A 21 -27.90 17.22 -2.02
CA LEU A 21 -28.87 17.39 -0.95
C LEU A 21 -29.84 16.20 -0.87
N GLU A 22 -30.38 15.76 -2.01
CA GLU A 22 -31.27 14.60 -2.08
C GLU A 22 -30.60 13.32 -1.53
N LYS A 23 -29.32 13.10 -1.87
CA LYS A 23 -28.53 11.99 -1.31
C LYS A 23 -28.42 12.06 0.20
N LEU A 24 -28.16 13.26 0.75
CA LEU A 24 -28.09 13.46 2.20
C LEU A 24 -29.43 13.23 2.89
N GLU A 25 -30.55 13.63 2.27
CA GLU A 25 -31.89 13.39 2.80
C GLU A 25 -32.25 11.89 2.81
N ILE A 26 -31.89 11.15 1.76
CA ILE A 26 -32.06 9.68 1.72
C ILE A 26 -31.23 9.02 2.83
N LEU A 27 -29.99 9.46 3.02
CA LEU A 27 -29.12 8.95 4.08
C LEU A 27 -29.65 9.29 5.48
N LEU A 28 -30.22 10.48 5.66
CA LEU A 28 -30.85 10.90 6.92
C LEU A 28 -32.03 9.99 7.27
N LYS A 29 -32.91 9.71 6.31
CA LYS A 29 -34.06 8.79 6.50
C LYS A 29 -33.64 7.37 6.89
N ARG A 30 -32.45 6.93 6.46
CA ARG A 30 -31.90 5.60 6.78
C ARG A 30 -31.11 5.58 8.10
N SER A 31 -30.77 6.75 8.64
CA SER A 31 -29.99 6.84 9.87
C SER A 31 -30.89 6.67 11.09
N ALA A 32 -30.54 5.77 12.00
CA ALA A 32 -31.34 5.53 13.21
C ALA A 32 -31.14 6.59 14.30
N TYR A 33 -30.06 7.39 14.21
CA TYR A 33 -29.58 8.24 15.31
C TYR A 33 -29.38 9.72 14.95
N CYS A 34 -29.68 10.13 13.71
CA CYS A 34 -29.55 11.54 13.28
C CYS A 34 -30.94 12.08 12.94
N GLN A 35 -31.26 13.27 13.46
CA GLN A 35 -32.53 13.96 13.22
C GLN A 35 -32.38 15.11 12.23
N THR A 36 -31.16 15.61 12.03
CA THR A 36 -30.88 16.70 11.09
C THR A 36 -29.72 16.37 10.15
N ILE A 37 -29.68 17.05 9.00
CA ILE A 37 -28.56 16.96 8.05
C ILE A 37 -27.25 17.37 8.74
N SER A 38 -27.27 18.38 9.63
CA SER A 38 -26.07 18.81 10.37
C SER A 38 -25.53 17.72 11.31
N GLU A 39 -26.42 16.97 11.97
CA GLU A 39 -26.03 15.82 12.79
C GLU A 39 -25.47 14.69 11.94
N LEU A 40 -26.12 14.39 10.81
CA LEU A 40 -25.65 13.35 9.88
C LEU A 40 -24.27 13.68 9.33
N VAL A 41 -24.04 14.92 8.88
CA VAL A 41 -22.74 15.37 8.38
C VAL A 41 -21.69 15.29 9.49
N ARG A 42 -22.02 15.71 10.72
CA ARG A 42 -21.12 15.61 11.87
C ARG A 42 -20.81 14.15 12.23
N ASP A 43 -21.80 13.26 12.17
CA ASP A 43 -21.64 11.82 12.42
C ASP A 43 -20.73 11.18 11.36
N MET A 44 -20.94 11.50 10.09
CA MET A 44 -20.10 11.04 8.98
C MET A 44 -18.65 11.54 9.10
N LEU A 45 -18.45 12.78 9.56
CA LEU A 45 -17.12 13.38 9.71
C LEU A 45 -16.37 12.91 10.96
N PHE A 46 -17.06 12.64 12.07
CA PHE A 46 -16.38 12.47 13.37
C PHE A 46 -16.71 11.17 14.12
N LYS A 47 -17.78 10.45 13.74
CA LYS A 47 -18.24 9.25 14.45
C LYS A 47 -18.12 7.97 13.63
N ARG A 48 -18.14 8.06 12.29
CA ARG A 48 -17.69 6.96 11.44
C ARG A 48 -16.16 6.94 11.47
N LYS A 49 -15.55 5.75 11.48
CA LYS A 49 -14.10 5.62 11.26
C LYS A 49 -13.80 6.34 9.95
N LEU A 50 -13.23 7.54 10.04
CA LEU A 50 -12.54 8.13 8.92
C LEU A 50 -11.36 7.20 8.67
N THR A 51 -11.51 6.26 7.74
CA THR A 51 -10.36 5.69 7.06
C THR A 51 -9.80 6.86 6.25
N VAL A 52 -8.98 7.69 6.90
CA VAL A 52 -8.11 8.60 6.18
C VAL A 52 -7.17 7.67 5.43
N ASN A 53 -7.48 7.40 4.17
CA ASN A 53 -6.49 6.89 3.24
C ASN A 53 -5.50 8.04 3.07
N THR A 54 -4.58 8.17 4.02
CA THR A 54 -3.45 9.08 3.91
C THR A 54 -2.64 8.56 2.76
N ARG A 55 -2.80 9.19 1.59
CA ARG A 55 -2.01 8.88 0.41
C ARG A 55 -0.60 9.38 0.69
N ASN A 56 0.20 8.54 1.31
CA ASN A 56 1.61 8.80 1.52
C ASN A 56 2.32 8.40 0.24
N GLU A 57 2.50 9.37 -0.66
CA GLU A 57 3.19 9.20 -1.94
C GLU A 57 4.56 8.50 -1.75
N SER A 58 5.26 8.80 -0.66
CA SER A 58 6.51 8.11 -0.29
C SER A 58 6.31 6.61 -0.05
N VAL A 59 5.25 6.21 0.64
CA VAL A 59 4.95 4.78 0.90
C VAL A 59 4.48 4.09 -0.37
N GLU A 60 3.64 4.75 -1.19
CA GLU A 60 3.23 4.22 -2.50
C GLU A 60 4.44 3.99 -3.41
N ASN A 61 5.36 4.95 -3.50
CA ASN A 61 6.58 4.83 -4.31
C ASN A 61 7.47 3.68 -3.82
N THR A 62 7.68 3.54 -2.51
CA THR A 62 8.47 2.43 -1.98
C THR A 62 7.82 1.06 -2.23
N LEU A 63 6.48 0.96 -2.17
CA LEU A 63 5.77 -0.28 -2.53
C LEU A 63 5.93 -0.65 -4.01
N VAL A 64 5.94 0.35 -4.90
CA VAL A 64 6.22 0.15 -6.33
C VAL A 64 7.65 -0.36 -6.53
N GLU A 65 8.64 0.26 -5.89
CA GLU A 65 10.05 -0.16 -5.96
C GLU A 65 10.25 -1.59 -5.44
N LEU A 66 9.57 -1.98 -4.35
CA LEU A 66 9.58 -3.35 -3.85
C LEU A 66 8.95 -4.34 -4.84
N GLY A 67 7.88 -3.94 -5.53
CA GLY A 67 7.25 -4.75 -6.58
C GLY A 67 8.18 -5.01 -7.77
N LEU A 68 8.90 -3.98 -8.21
CA LEU A 68 9.92 -4.10 -9.27
C LEU A 68 11.06 -5.01 -8.84
N LEU A 69 11.57 -4.83 -7.62
CA LEU A 69 12.66 -5.63 -7.07
C LEU A 69 12.29 -7.11 -6.94
N ARG A 70 11.05 -7.41 -6.51
CA ARG A 70 10.51 -8.78 -6.48
C ARG A 70 10.50 -9.42 -7.87
N ASN A 71 10.09 -8.69 -8.89
CA ASN A 71 10.05 -9.21 -10.26
C ASN A 71 11.45 -9.52 -10.79
N GLU A 72 12.44 -8.69 -10.49
CA GLU A 72 13.83 -8.94 -10.88
C GLU A 72 14.43 -10.15 -10.15
N LEU A 73 14.21 -10.27 -8.84
CA LEU A 73 14.65 -11.44 -8.07
C LEU A 73 14.01 -12.73 -8.60
N ASN A 74 12.73 -12.69 -8.97
CA ASN A 74 12.05 -13.84 -9.56
C ASN A 74 12.71 -14.27 -10.88
N LYS A 75 13.06 -13.32 -11.76
CA LYS A 75 13.79 -13.61 -13.01
C LYS A 75 15.16 -14.24 -12.73
N ILE A 76 15.89 -13.74 -11.74
CA ILE A 76 17.19 -14.31 -11.34
C ILE A 76 17.00 -15.75 -10.83
N GLY A 77 15.99 -15.99 -9.99
CA GLY A 77 15.67 -17.32 -9.47
C GLY A 77 15.30 -18.32 -10.57
N VAL A 78 14.49 -17.90 -11.55
CA VAL A 78 14.17 -18.74 -12.72
C VAL A 78 15.42 -19.11 -13.50
N ASN A 79 16.33 -18.16 -13.74
CA ASN A 79 17.58 -18.42 -14.47
C ASN A 79 18.50 -19.37 -13.69
N ILE A 80 18.65 -19.18 -12.37
CA ILE A 80 19.40 -20.12 -11.53
C ILE A 80 18.79 -21.52 -11.62
N ASN A 81 17.46 -21.63 -11.54
CA ASN A 81 16.78 -22.92 -11.61
C ASN A 81 17.01 -23.62 -12.97
N GLN A 82 17.05 -22.85 -14.06
CA GLN A 82 17.39 -23.38 -15.39
C GLN A 82 18.83 -23.90 -15.43
N ILE A 83 19.80 -23.13 -14.95
CA ILE A 83 21.21 -23.54 -14.93
C ILE A 83 21.40 -24.79 -14.06
N THR A 84 20.73 -24.87 -12.90
CA THR A 84 20.72 -26.06 -12.04
C THR A 84 20.14 -27.28 -12.76
N HIS A 85 19.05 -27.10 -13.50
CA HIS A 85 18.46 -28.18 -14.28
C HIS A 85 19.43 -28.68 -15.37
N TYR A 86 20.07 -27.77 -16.12
CA TYR A 86 21.08 -28.13 -17.12
C TYR A 86 22.30 -28.81 -16.50
N PHE A 87 22.77 -28.34 -15.34
CA PHE A 87 23.86 -28.96 -14.59
C PHE A 87 23.54 -30.42 -14.22
N HIS A 88 22.32 -30.70 -13.76
CA HIS A 88 21.92 -32.07 -13.40
C HIS A 88 21.68 -32.98 -14.61
N MET A 89 21.29 -32.42 -15.76
CA MET A 89 21.08 -33.21 -16.98
C MET A 89 22.37 -33.66 -17.66
N GLN A 90 23.51 -32.99 -17.42
CA GLN A 90 24.76 -33.35 -18.08
C GLN A 90 25.46 -34.53 -17.42
N ALA A 91 25.89 -35.51 -18.22
CA ALA A 91 26.56 -36.72 -17.77
C ALA A 91 28.07 -36.52 -17.53
N ASP A 92 28.73 -35.66 -18.32
CA ASP A 92 30.18 -35.42 -18.23
C ASP A 92 30.51 -34.39 -17.12
N PRO A 93 31.37 -34.77 -16.14
CA PRO A 93 31.85 -33.87 -15.09
C PRO A 93 32.52 -32.57 -15.59
N LYS A 94 33.17 -32.58 -16.75
CA LYS A 94 33.82 -31.38 -17.31
C LYS A 94 32.81 -30.36 -17.83
N GLU A 95 31.73 -30.83 -18.44
CA GLU A 95 30.64 -29.97 -18.93
C GLU A 95 29.83 -29.37 -17.77
N ARG A 96 29.71 -30.09 -16.65
CA ARG A 96 29.09 -29.56 -15.41
C ARG A 96 29.84 -28.35 -14.84
N GLN A 97 31.16 -28.31 -14.99
CA GLN A 97 32.00 -27.23 -14.44
C GLN A 97 31.75 -25.88 -15.15
N PHE A 98 31.31 -25.91 -16.42
CA PHE A 98 30.87 -24.72 -17.15
C PHE A 98 29.65 -24.05 -16.49
N PHE A 99 28.64 -24.83 -16.10
CA PHE A 99 27.41 -24.31 -15.49
C PHE A 99 27.66 -23.72 -14.09
N VAL A 100 28.65 -24.22 -13.36
CA VAL A 100 29.06 -23.64 -12.07
C VAL A 100 29.63 -22.23 -12.26
N ASN A 101 30.45 -22.03 -13.30
CA ASN A 101 31.01 -20.72 -13.61
C ASN A 101 29.93 -19.73 -14.10
N GLU A 102 28.95 -20.22 -14.85
CA GLU A 102 27.77 -19.45 -15.28
C GLU A 102 26.85 -19.05 -14.11
N MET A 103 26.83 -19.79 -13.00
CA MET A 103 26.03 -19.42 -11.82
C MET A 103 26.60 -18.22 -11.04
N LEU A 104 27.92 -18.02 -11.03
CA LEU A 104 28.58 -16.99 -10.22
C LEU A 104 28.04 -15.56 -10.47
N PRO A 105 27.86 -15.10 -11.72
CA PRO A 105 27.25 -13.80 -11.99
C PRO A 105 25.83 -13.64 -11.45
N HIS A 106 25.05 -14.73 -11.38
CA HIS A 106 23.70 -14.69 -10.83
C HIS A 106 23.69 -14.54 -9.32
N PHE A 107 24.64 -15.15 -8.60
CA PHE A 107 24.81 -14.93 -7.16
C PHE A 107 25.23 -13.50 -6.84
N GLU A 108 26.18 -12.93 -7.59
CA GLU A 108 26.57 -11.53 -7.41
C GLU A 108 25.41 -10.55 -7.68
N ARG A 109 24.64 -10.80 -8.75
CA ARG A 109 23.41 -10.00 -9.01
C ARG A 109 22.40 -10.14 -7.89
N THR A 110 22.24 -11.33 -7.30
CA THR A 110 21.32 -11.57 -6.18
C THR A 110 21.76 -10.80 -4.94
N LYS A 111 23.06 -10.79 -4.64
CA LYS A 111 23.64 -10.06 -3.50
C LYS A 111 23.37 -8.55 -3.59
N VAL A 112 23.62 -7.94 -4.76
CA VAL A 112 23.33 -6.51 -4.98
C VAL A 112 21.85 -6.19 -4.78
N LYS A 113 20.95 -7.08 -5.22
CA LYS A 113 19.50 -6.90 -5.07
C LYS A 113 19.03 -7.10 -3.62
N LEU A 114 19.66 -8.00 -2.86
CA LEU A 114 19.43 -8.16 -1.42
C LEU A 114 19.83 -6.90 -0.64
N GLU A 115 20.95 -6.27 -0.97
CA GLU A 115 21.37 -5.00 -0.37
C GLU A 115 20.38 -3.86 -0.69
N ALA A 116 19.86 -3.82 -1.91
CA ALA A 116 18.81 -2.86 -2.29
C ALA A 116 17.50 -3.10 -1.52
N LEU A 117 17.08 -4.36 -1.34
CA LEU A 117 15.92 -4.72 -0.53
C LEU A 117 16.10 -4.26 0.93
N HIS A 118 17.28 -4.52 1.50
CA HIS A 118 17.58 -4.12 2.86
C HIS A 118 17.48 -2.59 3.05
N ARG A 119 18.02 -1.80 2.12
CA ARG A 119 17.89 -0.33 2.13
C ARG A 119 16.44 0.15 2.05
N LEU A 120 15.61 -0.47 1.21
CA LEU A 120 14.19 -0.11 1.10
C LEU A 120 13.40 -0.43 2.37
N ILE A 121 13.68 -1.57 3.01
CA ILE A 121 13.05 -1.96 4.28
C ILE A 121 13.48 -1.03 5.41
N GLU A 122 14.75 -0.65 5.48
CA GLU A 122 15.25 0.34 6.44
C GLU A 122 14.56 1.70 6.24
N GLY A 123 14.42 2.16 4.99
CA GLY A 123 13.72 3.40 4.66
C GLY A 123 12.24 3.40 5.10
N LEU A 124 11.54 2.27 4.96
CA LEU A 124 10.16 2.13 5.43
C LEU A 124 10.03 2.21 6.95
N LYS A 125 10.98 1.62 7.69
CA LYS A 125 10.98 1.67 9.17
C LYS A 125 11.18 3.08 9.71
N MET A 126 11.84 3.96 8.96
CA MET A 126 12.06 5.36 9.34
C MET A 126 10.85 6.26 9.05
N LEU A 127 9.87 5.76 8.29
CA LEU A 127 8.65 6.47 7.90
C LEU A 127 7.41 6.08 8.73
N SER A 128 7.51 5.01 9.54
CA SER A 128 6.49 4.51 10.46
C SER A 128 6.68 5.03 11.87
#